data_AF-A0A7S4QLC2-F1
#
_entry.id   AF-A0A7S4QLC2-F1
#
_cell.length_a   1.000
_cell.length_b   1.000
_cell.length_c   1.000
_cell.angle_alpha   90.00
_cell.angle_beta   90.00
_cell.angle_gamma   90.00
#
_symmetry.space_group_name_H-M   'P 1'
#
loop_
_entity.id
_entity.type
_entity.pdbx_description
1 polymer ?
#
loop_
_entity_poly.entity_id
_entity_poly.type
_entity_poly.pdbx_seq_one_letter_code
_entity_poly.pdbx_strand_id
1 'polypeptide(L)'
;MNQGGTPGGHNNGEGKVWRPGDADEELGKGHEKTELELYDLFEDEAIPDTSAQKLNYQESTTYDLLRRAVAAQVAQMREMLKNHEAKEKEREWKRGLPDGELDDMRLVEAACGDQNVFRRRQDSKNAALLASKPKRILIACDLSPSMSVLDRIDDRLRRLQEALVFIFESFTGFMQKYDYQITGYSAAGYDYVFVPWTKPPRSTSQRLAVLERMVSHARHAPSGDGTLSATEWAVKEVRKREGDEYFVFVISDCELNRHDISPPEWNKLLMADPQVNAYAIIISMSSAETKMFLDGIDKGHGFACQERDELAGIFKKVFQETLDKDKP
;
A
#
# COMPACT_ATOMS: atom_id res chain seq x y z
N MET A 1 47.63 -26.82 31.78
CA MET A 1 46.21 -27.20 31.92
C MET A 1 45.38 -25.91 31.89
N ASN A 2 44.72 -25.66 30.76
CA ASN A 2 43.28 -25.34 30.61
C ASN A 2 42.55 -24.66 31.79
N GLN A 3 41.68 -23.64 31.68
CA GLN A 3 41.05 -22.77 30.64
C GLN A 3 40.59 -21.49 31.42
N GLY A 4 40.49 -20.28 30.89
CA GLY A 4 39.74 -19.84 29.72
C GLY A 4 38.28 -19.55 30.09
N GLY A 5 37.96 -18.31 30.47
CA GLY A 5 36.60 -17.88 30.80
C GLY A 5 36.34 -16.44 30.37
N THR A 6 35.83 -16.27 29.15
CA THR A 6 35.26 -15.03 28.58
C THR A 6 33.83 -14.80 29.10
N PRO A 7 33.41 -13.55 29.40
CA PRO A 7 32.04 -13.28 29.81
C PRO A 7 31.07 -13.21 28.61
N GLY A 8 30.13 -14.15 28.59
CA GLY A 8 28.69 -13.97 28.29
C GLY A 8 28.27 -13.15 27.07
N GLY A 9 27.99 -13.86 25.96
CA GLY A 9 27.32 -13.31 24.79
C GLY A 9 25.85 -12.91 25.06
N HIS A 10 25.43 -11.84 24.40
CA HIS A 10 24.03 -11.44 24.29
C HIS A 10 23.25 -12.52 23.54
N ASN A 11 22.28 -13.13 24.23
CA ASN A 11 21.41 -14.15 23.67
C ASN A 11 20.26 -13.44 22.91
N ASN A 12 20.38 -13.38 21.58
CA ASN A 12 19.36 -12.90 20.67
C ASN A 12 18.15 -13.85 20.73
N GLY A 13 17.00 -13.34 21.18
CA GLY A 13 15.74 -14.07 21.16
C GLY A 13 15.39 -14.50 19.74
N GLU A 14 15.36 -15.81 19.51
CA GLU A 14 15.00 -16.44 18.24
C GLU A 14 13.52 -16.21 17.90
N GLY A 15 13.21 -15.09 17.25
CA GLY A 15 12.03 -14.96 16.41
C GLY A 15 12.30 -15.66 15.07
N LYS A 16 11.64 -16.79 14.80
CA LYS A 16 11.63 -17.38 13.45
C LYS A 16 10.64 -16.62 12.56
N VAL A 17 11.12 -15.50 12.00
CA VAL A 17 10.58 -14.80 10.83
C VAL A 17 11.11 -15.51 9.56
N TRP A 18 10.31 -15.54 8.48
CA TRP A 18 10.72 -16.07 7.17
C TRP A 18 12.07 -15.48 6.71
N ARG A 19 12.97 -16.31 6.15
CA ARG A 19 14.34 -15.94 5.76
C ARG A 19 14.59 -16.22 4.27
N PRO A 20 15.17 -15.28 3.50
CA PRO A 20 15.74 -15.53 2.18
C PRO A 20 16.89 -16.57 2.24
N GLY A 21 16.86 -17.53 1.32
CA GLY A 21 17.60 -18.80 1.31
C GLY A 21 16.76 -19.97 0.76
N ASP A 22 15.43 -19.81 0.73
CA ASP A 22 14.52 -20.62 -0.07
C ASP A 22 14.54 -20.08 -1.52
N ALA A 23 15.51 -20.55 -2.33
CA ALA A 23 15.73 -20.21 -3.75
C ALA A 23 15.37 -18.75 -4.15
N ASP A 24 16.26 -17.83 -3.82
CA ASP A 24 16.16 -16.37 -4.01
C ASP A 24 16.32 -15.86 -5.46
N GLU A 25 15.95 -16.62 -6.50
CA GLU A 25 16.17 -16.20 -7.90
C GLU A 25 14.98 -15.52 -8.59
N GLU A 26 13.79 -15.46 -7.97
CA GLU A 26 12.56 -14.96 -8.62
C GLU A 26 11.92 -13.70 -8.00
N LEU A 27 12.67 -12.91 -7.23
CA LEU A 27 12.17 -11.62 -6.71
C LEU A 27 12.90 -10.47 -7.40
N GLY A 28 12.51 -10.15 -8.64
CA GLY A 28 13.14 -9.02 -9.34
C GLY A 28 12.81 -8.80 -10.82
N LYS A 29 12.09 -9.70 -11.47
CA LYS A 29 11.58 -9.46 -12.83
C LYS A 29 10.08 -9.22 -12.74
N GLY A 30 9.59 -8.13 -13.32
CA GLY A 30 8.14 -7.98 -13.53
C GLY A 30 7.65 -9.22 -14.30
N HIS A 31 6.59 -9.85 -13.81
CA HIS A 31 6.07 -11.06 -14.41
C HIS A 31 5.55 -10.76 -15.82
N GLU A 32 5.87 -11.63 -16.78
CA GLU A 32 5.24 -11.57 -18.10
C GLU A 32 3.75 -11.91 -17.96
N LYS A 33 2.91 -11.37 -18.85
CA LYS A 33 1.46 -11.59 -18.83
C LYS A 33 1.07 -13.07 -18.70
N THR A 34 1.85 -13.96 -19.30
CA THR A 34 1.66 -15.41 -19.27
C THR A 34 1.99 -16.04 -17.92
N GLU A 35 2.96 -15.50 -17.15
CA GLU A 35 3.21 -15.94 -15.77
C GLU A 35 2.05 -15.56 -14.87
N LEU A 36 1.48 -14.38 -15.05
CA LEU A 36 0.31 -13.93 -14.28
C LEU A 36 -0.95 -14.74 -14.64
N GLU A 37 -1.11 -15.13 -15.91
CA GLU A 37 -2.14 -16.07 -16.36
C GLU A 37 -1.89 -17.50 -15.83
N LEU A 38 -0.64 -17.95 -15.69
CA LEU A 38 -0.26 -19.20 -15.02
C LEU A 38 -0.57 -19.15 -13.51
N TYR A 39 -0.31 -18.02 -12.85
CA TYR A 39 -0.71 -17.75 -11.47
C TYR A 39 -2.24 -17.64 -11.29
N ASP A 40 -3.00 -17.36 -12.34
CA ASP A 40 -4.46 -17.43 -12.37
C ASP A 40 -4.98 -18.86 -12.64
N LEU A 41 -4.15 -19.74 -13.24
CA LEU A 41 -4.45 -21.14 -13.53
C LEU A 41 -4.19 -22.09 -12.34
N PHE A 42 -3.35 -21.71 -11.38
CA PHE A 42 -3.19 -22.45 -10.12
C PHE A 42 -4.32 -22.13 -9.13
N GLU A 43 -5.54 -22.49 -9.51
CA GLU A 43 -6.55 -22.90 -8.53
C GLU A 43 -6.14 -24.28 -7.97
N ASP A 44 -6.33 -24.45 -6.67
CA ASP A 44 -6.29 -25.74 -5.95
C ASP A 44 -4.94 -26.47 -5.73
N GLU A 45 -3.86 -25.77 -5.38
CA GLU A 45 -2.86 -26.41 -4.48
C GLU A 45 -3.12 -26.00 -3.04
N ALA A 46 -3.90 -26.85 -2.36
CA ALA A 46 -4.10 -26.83 -0.93
C ALA A 46 -2.74 -26.91 -0.23
N ILE A 47 -2.31 -25.80 0.38
CA ILE A 47 -1.29 -25.81 1.42
C ILE A 47 -1.72 -26.87 2.45
N PRO A 48 -0.89 -27.88 2.78
CA PRO A 48 -1.30 -28.93 3.71
C PRO A 48 -1.68 -28.32 5.04
N ASP A 49 -2.98 -28.41 5.34
CA ASP A 49 -3.60 -27.91 6.55
C ASP A 49 -3.12 -28.74 7.76
N THR A 50 -2.06 -28.30 8.43
CA THR A 50 -1.74 -28.79 9.79
C THR A 50 -2.58 -28.12 10.89
N SER A 51 -3.58 -27.33 10.51
CA SER A 51 -4.61 -26.76 11.37
C SER A 51 -5.98 -27.35 11.05
N ALA A 52 -6.08 -28.68 10.96
CA ALA A 52 -7.36 -29.36 10.86
C ALA A 52 -8.17 -29.19 12.16
N GLN A 53 -8.79 -28.03 12.35
CA GLN A 53 -9.95 -27.79 13.21
C GLN A 53 -10.87 -26.74 12.58
N LYS A 54 -11.80 -27.26 11.76
CA LYS A 54 -13.16 -26.76 11.48
C LYS A 54 -13.27 -25.35 10.87
N LEU A 55 -13.72 -25.28 9.62
CA LEU A 55 -14.43 -24.11 9.06
C LEU A 55 -15.43 -23.58 10.10
N ASN A 56 -15.14 -22.42 10.68
CA ASN A 56 -15.93 -21.82 11.75
C ASN A 56 -16.86 -20.77 11.15
N TYR A 57 -18.18 -20.95 11.30
CA TYR A 57 -19.23 -20.03 10.84
C TYR A 57 -19.02 -18.57 11.36
N GLN A 58 -18.18 -18.40 12.39
CA GLN A 58 -17.76 -17.11 12.95
C GLN A 58 -16.75 -16.34 12.06
N GLU A 59 -15.93 -17.00 11.26
CA GLU A 59 -14.91 -16.35 10.40
C GLU A 59 -15.55 -15.47 9.32
N SER A 60 -16.64 -15.96 8.69
CA SER A 60 -17.45 -15.17 7.76
C SER A 60 -17.95 -13.89 8.45
N THR A 61 -18.37 -13.99 9.72
CA THR A 61 -18.97 -12.83 10.42
C THR A 61 -17.96 -11.72 10.70
N THR A 62 -16.72 -12.03 11.10
CA THR A 62 -15.74 -11.00 11.46
C THR A 62 -15.24 -10.23 10.24
N TYR A 63 -14.82 -10.94 9.19
CA TYR A 63 -14.36 -10.28 7.97
C TYR A 63 -15.49 -9.50 7.30
N ASP A 64 -16.71 -10.05 7.26
CA ASP A 64 -17.86 -9.35 6.68
C ASP A 64 -18.20 -8.06 7.44
N LEU A 65 -17.98 -8.00 8.76
CA LEU A 65 -18.15 -6.76 9.53
C LEU A 65 -17.14 -5.69 9.11
N LEU A 66 -15.86 -6.05 9.00
CA LEU A 66 -14.81 -5.14 8.54
C LEU A 66 -15.07 -4.67 7.10
N ARG A 67 -15.44 -5.61 6.22
CA ARG A 67 -15.76 -5.33 4.82
C ARG A 67 -16.95 -4.39 4.68
N ARG A 68 -18.00 -4.57 5.49
CA ARG A 68 -19.18 -3.67 5.49
C ARG A 68 -18.80 -2.25 5.91
N ALA A 69 -17.90 -2.09 6.88
CA ALA A 69 -17.47 -0.78 7.36
C ALA A 69 -16.82 0.07 6.25
N VAL A 70 -16.03 -0.55 5.37
CA VAL A 70 -15.31 0.16 4.30
C VAL A 70 -15.94 0.02 2.91
N ALA A 71 -17.12 -0.60 2.80
CA ALA A 71 -17.72 -0.96 1.51
C ALA A 71 -17.94 0.25 0.59
N ALA A 72 -18.35 1.39 1.14
CA ALA A 72 -18.58 2.62 0.37
C ALA A 72 -17.26 3.20 -0.18
N GLN A 73 -16.22 3.25 0.65
CA GLN A 73 -14.89 3.73 0.28
C GLN A 73 -14.28 2.81 -0.78
N VAL A 74 -14.39 1.49 -0.62
CA VAL A 74 -13.95 0.49 -1.61
C VAL A 74 -14.66 0.69 -2.94
N ALA A 75 -15.99 0.86 -2.95
CA ALA A 75 -16.74 1.06 -4.19
C ALA A 75 -16.25 2.30 -4.96
N GLN A 76 -16.07 3.43 -4.25
CA GLN A 76 -15.55 4.66 -4.83
C GLN A 76 -14.12 4.52 -5.35
N MET A 77 -13.24 3.88 -4.58
CA MET A 77 -11.85 3.66 -4.98
C MET A 77 -11.77 2.77 -6.22
N ARG A 78 -12.56 1.69 -6.27
CA ARG A 78 -12.60 0.79 -7.44
C ARG A 78 -13.14 1.49 -8.68
N GLU A 79 -14.16 2.35 -8.55
CA GLU A 79 -14.65 3.15 -9.67
C GLU A 79 -13.56 4.10 -10.20
N MET A 80 -12.83 4.77 -9.29
CA MET A 80 -11.70 5.63 -9.64
C MET A 80 -10.59 4.85 -10.37
N LEU A 81 -10.20 3.67 -9.86
CA LEU A 81 -9.19 2.81 -10.49
C LEU A 81 -9.63 2.35 -11.89
N LYS A 82 -10.91 1.98 -12.07
CA LYS A 82 -11.47 1.62 -13.39
C LYS A 82 -11.43 2.80 -14.35
N ASN A 83 -11.83 3.99 -13.89
CA ASN A 83 -11.83 5.19 -14.72
C ASN A 83 -10.41 5.60 -15.13
N HIS A 84 -9.43 5.44 -14.24
CA HIS A 84 -8.02 5.65 -14.56
C HIS A 84 -7.54 4.67 -15.62
N GLU A 85 -7.79 3.37 -15.46
CA GLU A 85 -7.43 2.37 -16.46
C GLU A 85 -8.13 2.57 -17.82
N ALA A 86 -9.38 3.02 -17.81
CA ALA A 86 -10.12 3.31 -19.04
C ALA A 86 -9.49 4.49 -19.79
N LYS A 87 -9.15 5.58 -19.08
CA LYS A 87 -8.51 6.78 -19.66
C LYS A 87 -7.13 6.48 -20.24
N GLU A 88 -6.33 5.64 -19.59
CA GLU A 88 -5.04 5.20 -20.16
C GLU A 88 -5.21 4.46 -21.49
N LYS A 89 -6.37 3.79 -21.70
CA LYS A 89 -6.70 3.07 -22.93
C LYS A 89 -7.47 3.93 -23.95
N GLU A 90 -7.79 5.18 -23.65
CA GLU A 90 -8.56 6.04 -24.57
C GLU A 90 -7.72 6.47 -25.78
N ARG A 91 -8.33 6.36 -26.96
CA ARG A 91 -7.78 6.84 -28.23
C ARG A 91 -8.06 8.33 -28.38
N GLU A 92 -7.04 9.10 -28.72
CA GLU A 92 -7.17 10.52 -28.96
C GLU A 92 -7.29 10.83 -30.45
N TRP A 93 -8.02 11.90 -30.76
CA TRP A 93 -8.05 12.46 -32.11
C TRP A 93 -6.81 13.30 -32.33
N LYS A 94 -5.84 12.78 -33.09
CA LYS A 94 -4.75 13.60 -33.60
C LYS A 94 -5.29 14.43 -34.77
N ARG A 95 -5.37 15.74 -34.57
CA ARG A 95 -5.85 16.74 -35.54
C ARG A 95 -4.68 17.41 -36.24
N GLY A 96 -4.96 18.18 -37.29
CA GLY A 96 -3.91 18.93 -37.99
C GLY A 96 -3.10 18.07 -38.95
N LEU A 97 -3.66 16.96 -39.43
CA LEU A 97 -2.98 16.02 -40.31
C LEU A 97 -3.25 16.36 -41.78
N PRO A 98 -2.30 16.08 -42.68
CA PRO A 98 -2.48 16.27 -44.11
C PRO A 98 -3.40 15.21 -44.76
N ASP A 99 -3.77 14.17 -44.01
CA ASP A 99 -4.54 13.02 -44.50
C ASP A 99 -5.28 12.32 -43.33
N GLY A 100 -6.47 11.78 -43.57
CA GLY A 100 -7.34 11.16 -42.57
C GLY A 100 -8.82 11.44 -42.77
N GLU A 101 -9.59 11.35 -41.69
CA GLU A 101 -10.99 11.78 -41.65
C GLU A 101 -11.01 13.31 -41.60
N LEU A 102 -11.87 13.98 -42.39
CA LEU A 102 -11.96 15.43 -42.37
C LEU A 102 -12.40 15.92 -40.98
N ASP A 103 -11.68 16.88 -40.40
CA ASP A 103 -12.08 17.46 -39.12
C ASP A 103 -13.20 18.47 -39.36
N ASP A 104 -14.43 18.16 -38.93
CA ASP A 104 -15.61 19.01 -39.10
C ASP A 104 -15.42 20.43 -38.54
N MET A 105 -14.51 20.61 -37.57
CA MET A 105 -14.16 21.92 -37.03
C MET A 105 -13.27 22.76 -37.96
N ARG A 106 -12.63 22.15 -38.97
CA ARG A 106 -11.71 22.81 -39.92
C ARG A 106 -12.28 22.88 -41.34
N LEU A 107 -13.61 22.84 -41.49
CA LEU A 107 -14.28 22.87 -42.79
C LEU A 107 -14.01 24.16 -43.58
N VAL A 108 -13.87 25.29 -42.88
CA VAL A 108 -13.60 26.58 -43.52
C VAL A 108 -12.17 26.61 -44.06
N GLU A 109 -11.21 26.13 -43.28
CA GLU A 109 -9.81 26.01 -43.68
C GLU A 109 -9.62 25.01 -44.82
N ALA A 110 -10.40 23.92 -44.81
CA ALA A 110 -10.42 22.95 -45.92
C ALA A 110 -10.92 23.59 -47.21
N ALA A 111 -11.97 24.42 -47.13
CA ALA A 111 -12.49 25.17 -48.28
C ALA A 111 -11.49 26.24 -48.78
N CYS A 112 -10.65 26.78 -47.90
CA CYS A 112 -9.58 27.71 -48.24
C CYS A 112 -8.29 27.02 -48.74
N GLY A 113 -8.24 25.69 -48.78
CA GLY A 113 -7.11 24.91 -49.30
C GLY A 113 -6.01 24.59 -48.29
N ASP A 114 -6.24 24.75 -46.97
CA ASP A 114 -5.31 24.25 -45.96
C ASP A 114 -5.22 22.73 -46.05
N GLN A 115 -4.01 22.19 -46.12
CA GLN A 115 -3.79 20.75 -46.24
C GLN A 115 -3.95 20.04 -44.89
N ASN A 116 -3.74 20.72 -43.75
CA ASN A 116 -3.70 20.09 -42.42
C ASN A 116 -5.09 19.99 -41.77
N VAL A 117 -6.13 19.66 -42.53
CA VAL A 117 -7.53 19.74 -42.08
C VAL A 117 -8.11 18.39 -41.64
N PHE A 118 -7.28 17.36 -41.59
CA PHE A 118 -7.72 16.01 -41.26
C PHE A 118 -7.38 15.63 -39.81
N ARG A 119 -8.13 14.64 -39.31
CA ARG A 119 -7.95 13.99 -38.01
C ARG A 119 -7.90 12.47 -38.19
N ARG A 120 -7.19 11.79 -37.30
CA ARG A 120 -7.19 10.32 -37.19
C ARG A 120 -7.33 9.92 -35.73
N ARG A 121 -8.04 8.81 -35.48
CA ARG A 121 -7.96 8.15 -34.18
C ARG A 121 -6.58 7.51 -34.08
N GLN A 122 -5.78 8.00 -33.16
CA GLN A 122 -4.54 7.37 -32.78
C GLN A 122 -4.71 6.86 -31.35
N ASP A 123 -4.08 5.75 -31.01
CA ASP A 123 -3.91 5.46 -29.59
C ASP A 123 -3.22 6.67 -28.95
N SER A 124 -3.71 7.13 -27.80
CA SER A 124 -3.11 8.29 -27.11
C SER A 124 -1.61 8.05 -26.92
N LYS A 125 -0.81 9.11 -26.75
CA LYS A 125 0.61 8.91 -26.39
C LYS A 125 0.77 8.05 -25.12
N ASN A 126 -0.28 7.97 -24.29
CA ASN A 126 -0.38 7.07 -23.13
C ASN A 126 -0.51 5.59 -23.50
N ALA A 127 -1.01 5.22 -24.67
CA ALA A 127 -1.06 3.82 -25.08
C ALA A 127 0.33 3.25 -25.44
N ALA A 128 1.32 4.09 -25.75
CA ALA A 128 2.71 3.65 -25.89
C ALA A 128 3.36 3.26 -24.54
N LEU A 129 2.73 3.60 -23.40
CA LEU A 129 3.07 3.10 -22.05
C LEU A 129 2.49 1.69 -21.77
N LEU A 130 2.17 0.89 -22.80
CA LEU A 130 1.78 -0.52 -22.62
C LEU A 130 2.84 -1.41 -21.93
N ALA A 131 4.01 -0.85 -21.59
CA ALA A 131 5.01 -1.43 -20.71
C ALA A 131 5.20 -0.60 -19.40
N SER A 132 4.11 -0.06 -18.84
CA SER A 132 4.16 0.64 -17.53
C SER A 132 4.46 -0.37 -16.42
N LYS A 133 5.42 -0.03 -15.57
CA LYS A 133 5.76 -0.84 -14.40
C LYS A 133 4.71 -0.58 -13.31
N PRO A 134 4.36 -1.57 -12.50
CA PRO A 134 3.37 -1.35 -11.44
C PRO A 134 3.83 -0.26 -10.48
N LYS A 135 2.88 0.56 -10.01
CA LYS A 135 3.07 1.46 -8.88
C LYS A 135 3.33 0.61 -7.64
N ARG A 136 4.40 0.90 -6.90
CA ARG A 136 4.84 0.14 -5.72
C ARG A 136 4.34 0.82 -4.45
N ILE A 137 3.60 0.07 -3.64
CA ILE A 137 2.99 0.60 -2.40
C ILE A 137 3.48 -0.22 -1.21
N LEU A 138 4.21 0.40 -0.29
CA LEU A 138 4.59 -0.22 0.97
C LEU A 138 3.79 0.40 2.11
N ILE A 139 3.08 -0.44 2.86
CA ILE A 139 2.34 -0.03 4.05
C ILE A 139 3.05 -0.60 5.28
N ALA A 140 3.63 0.27 6.11
CA ALA A 140 4.26 -0.06 7.37
C ALA A 140 3.29 0.23 8.52
N CYS A 141 2.91 -0.80 9.25
CA CYS A 141 1.88 -0.73 10.27
C CYS A 141 2.48 -0.88 11.66
N ASP A 142 2.17 0.04 12.56
CA ASP A 142 2.45 -0.11 13.98
C ASP A 142 1.69 -1.32 14.55
N LEU A 143 2.44 -2.26 15.12
CA LEU A 143 1.98 -3.45 15.82
C LEU A 143 2.61 -3.51 17.21
N SER A 144 2.70 -2.37 17.88
CA SER A 144 3.06 -2.26 19.30
C SER A 144 1.88 -2.62 20.22
N PRO A 145 2.14 -2.88 21.52
CA PRO A 145 1.08 -3.21 22.47
C PRO A 145 -0.01 -2.15 22.61
N SER A 146 0.32 -0.86 22.50
CA SER A 146 -0.63 0.25 22.61
C SER A 146 -1.74 0.19 21.56
N MET A 147 -1.44 -0.34 20.36
CA MET A 147 -2.45 -0.64 19.34
C MET A 147 -3.50 -1.64 19.82
N SER A 148 -3.13 -2.61 20.67
CA SER A 148 -4.02 -3.69 21.12
C SER A 148 -4.62 -3.48 22.52
N VAL A 149 -3.91 -2.77 23.40
CA VAL A 149 -4.30 -2.53 24.80
C VAL A 149 -5.39 -1.45 24.89
N LEU A 150 -5.28 -0.41 24.05
CA LEU A 150 -6.23 0.70 24.00
C LEU A 150 -7.36 0.49 22.98
N ASP A 151 -7.36 -0.63 22.24
CA ASP A 151 -8.37 -0.93 21.22
C ASP A 151 -9.81 -0.91 21.76
N ARG A 152 -10.01 -1.15 23.07
CA ARG A 152 -11.32 -1.02 23.74
C ARG A 152 -11.79 0.42 23.94
N ILE A 153 -10.90 1.40 23.81
CA ILE A 153 -11.14 2.82 24.04
C ILE A 153 -11.18 3.57 22.71
N ASP A 154 -10.27 3.26 21.78
CA ASP A 154 -10.09 4.03 20.55
C ASP A 154 -10.11 3.23 19.24
N ASP A 155 -10.28 1.91 19.31
CA ASP A 155 -10.39 1.00 18.17
C ASP A 155 -9.20 1.07 17.20
N ARG A 156 -7.99 1.42 17.65
CA ARG A 156 -6.80 1.57 16.79
C ARG A 156 -6.55 0.36 15.89
N LEU A 157 -6.55 -0.83 16.46
CA LEU A 157 -6.27 -2.07 15.73
C LEU A 157 -7.41 -2.41 14.78
N ARG A 158 -8.66 -2.18 15.21
CA ARG A 158 -9.84 -2.35 14.37
C ARG A 158 -9.83 -1.38 13.17
N ARG A 159 -9.46 -0.12 13.35
CA ARG A 159 -9.30 0.87 12.25
C ARG A 159 -8.21 0.46 11.29
N LEU A 160 -7.08 -0.04 11.81
CA LEU A 160 -6.02 -0.61 10.98
C LEU A 160 -6.53 -1.79 10.16
N GLN A 161 -7.27 -2.72 10.76
CA GLN A 161 -7.87 -3.85 10.05
C GLN A 161 -8.85 -3.39 8.95
N GLU A 162 -9.73 -2.43 9.26
CA GLU A 162 -10.67 -1.84 8.28
C GLU A 162 -9.91 -1.22 7.08
N ALA A 163 -8.83 -0.48 7.35
CA ALA A 163 -7.98 0.09 6.29
C ALA A 163 -7.29 -0.99 5.43
N LEU A 164 -6.79 -2.07 6.05
CA LEU A 164 -6.20 -3.16 5.29
C LEU A 164 -7.24 -3.93 4.45
N VAL A 165 -8.45 -4.11 4.97
CA VAL A 165 -9.58 -4.64 4.17
C VAL A 165 -9.89 -3.71 2.99
N PHE A 166 -9.87 -2.39 3.20
CA PHE A 166 -10.01 -1.43 2.11
C PHE A 166 -8.93 -1.64 1.04
N ILE A 167 -7.67 -1.85 1.41
CA ILE A 167 -6.57 -2.13 0.47
C ILE A 167 -6.82 -3.45 -0.28
N PHE A 168 -7.11 -4.54 0.44
CA PHE A 168 -7.35 -5.85 -0.17
C PHE A 168 -8.49 -5.83 -1.19
N GLU A 169 -9.62 -5.24 -0.83
CA GLU A 169 -10.81 -5.18 -1.69
C GLU A 169 -10.64 -4.18 -2.84
N SER A 170 -9.96 -3.05 -2.61
CA SER A 170 -9.78 -2.01 -3.64
C SER A 170 -8.87 -2.47 -4.77
N PHE A 171 -7.73 -3.10 -4.44
CA PHE A 171 -6.75 -3.51 -5.44
C PHE A 171 -7.03 -4.89 -6.06
N THR A 172 -8.03 -5.64 -5.58
CA THR A 172 -8.44 -6.91 -6.20
C THR A 172 -8.76 -6.70 -7.69
N GLY A 173 -8.03 -7.38 -8.58
CA GLY A 173 -8.15 -7.25 -10.03
C GLY A 173 -7.29 -6.14 -10.67
N PHE A 174 -6.51 -5.40 -9.88
CA PHE A 174 -5.61 -4.34 -10.35
C PHE A 174 -4.13 -4.62 -10.06
N MET A 175 -3.77 -5.84 -9.67
CA MET A 175 -2.42 -6.22 -9.22
C MET A 175 -1.33 -6.05 -10.28
N GLN A 176 -1.71 -6.00 -11.56
CA GLN A 176 -0.82 -5.70 -12.67
C GLN A 176 -0.27 -4.27 -12.63
N LYS A 177 -1.06 -3.34 -12.09
CA LYS A 177 -0.75 -1.90 -12.05
C LYS A 177 -0.35 -1.42 -10.68
N TYR A 178 -0.79 -2.12 -9.63
CA TYR A 178 -0.55 -1.76 -8.25
C TYR A 178 -0.05 -3.01 -7.52
N ASP A 179 1.24 -3.03 -7.21
CA ASP A 179 1.83 -4.06 -6.37
C ASP A 179 2.05 -3.48 -4.98
N TYR A 180 1.70 -4.23 -3.93
CA TYR A 180 1.80 -3.74 -2.56
C TYR A 180 2.39 -4.78 -1.61
N GLN A 181 3.08 -4.25 -0.59
CA GLN A 181 3.59 -5.00 0.53
C GLN A 181 3.03 -4.41 1.83
N ILE A 182 2.67 -5.28 2.77
CA ILE A 182 2.27 -4.86 4.12
C ILE A 182 3.28 -5.43 5.10
N THR A 183 3.86 -4.53 5.88
CA THR A 183 4.84 -4.82 6.91
C THR A 183 4.33 -4.33 8.26
N GLY A 184 4.79 -4.95 9.33
CA GLY A 184 4.53 -4.52 10.69
C GLY A 184 5.82 -4.10 11.38
N TYR A 185 5.70 -3.18 12.33
CA TYR A 185 6.82 -2.78 13.18
C TYR A 185 6.39 -2.68 14.65
N SER A 186 7.37 -2.81 15.55
CA SER A 186 7.24 -2.63 17.00
C SER A 186 8.63 -2.37 17.58
N ALA A 187 8.74 -2.30 18.91
CA ALA A 187 10.04 -2.21 19.58
C ALA A 187 10.98 -3.41 19.29
N ALA A 188 10.43 -4.57 18.89
CA ALA A 188 11.23 -5.76 18.60
C ALA A 188 11.89 -5.75 17.21
N GLY A 189 11.37 -4.96 16.27
CA GLY A 189 11.76 -5.02 14.86
C GLY A 189 10.80 -4.24 13.97
N TYR A 190 11.20 -3.98 12.73
CA TYR A 190 10.52 -3.00 11.87
C TYR A 190 10.18 -3.49 10.45
N ASP A 191 10.48 -4.75 10.13
CA ASP A 191 10.40 -5.33 8.79
C ASP A 191 9.58 -6.63 8.75
N TYR A 192 8.66 -6.83 9.69
CA TYR A 192 7.83 -8.04 9.74
C TYR A 192 6.87 -8.09 8.55
N VAL A 193 7.15 -8.92 7.54
CA VAL A 193 6.30 -9.01 6.34
C VAL A 193 5.03 -9.83 6.61
N PHE A 194 3.88 -9.21 6.42
CA PHE A 194 2.56 -9.85 6.53
C PHE A 194 1.94 -10.15 5.17
N VAL A 195 2.12 -9.24 4.21
CA VAL A 195 1.79 -9.46 2.80
C VAL A 195 3.04 -9.20 1.99
N PRO A 196 3.65 -10.23 1.36
CA PRO A 196 4.78 -10.03 0.48
C PRO A 196 4.35 -9.35 -0.82
N TRP A 197 5.29 -8.66 -1.45
CA TRP A 197 5.15 -8.24 -2.84
C TRP A 197 4.69 -9.39 -3.73
N THR A 198 3.91 -9.07 -4.76
CA THR A 198 3.33 -10.01 -5.75
C THR A 198 2.45 -11.12 -5.19
N LYS A 199 2.28 -11.21 -3.86
CA LYS A 199 1.51 -12.25 -3.17
C LYS A 199 0.39 -11.66 -2.30
N PRO A 200 -0.53 -10.86 -2.88
CA PRO A 200 -1.66 -10.32 -2.13
C PRO A 200 -2.64 -11.43 -1.72
N PRO A 201 -3.30 -11.32 -0.55
CA PRO A 201 -4.27 -12.32 -0.09
C PRO A 201 -5.53 -12.32 -1.00
N ARG A 202 -5.83 -13.47 -1.61
CA ARG A 202 -6.87 -13.61 -2.64
C ARG A 202 -8.22 -14.01 -2.06
N SER A 203 -8.24 -14.94 -1.10
CA SER A 203 -9.48 -15.41 -0.47
C SER A 203 -9.81 -14.65 0.82
N THR A 204 -11.08 -14.63 1.20
CA THR A 204 -11.52 -14.07 2.49
C THR A 204 -10.75 -14.67 3.67
N SER A 205 -10.52 -15.99 3.65
CA SER A 205 -9.76 -16.68 4.71
C SER A 205 -8.30 -16.24 4.76
N GLN A 206 -7.63 -16.07 3.61
CA GLN A 206 -6.26 -15.55 3.58
C GLN A 206 -6.18 -14.12 4.11
N ARG A 207 -7.14 -13.26 3.72
CA ARG A 207 -7.22 -11.89 4.19
C ARG A 207 -7.42 -11.84 5.71
N LEU A 208 -8.37 -12.63 6.23
CA LEU A 208 -8.60 -12.73 7.67
C LEU A 208 -7.36 -13.25 8.41
N ALA A 209 -6.70 -14.29 7.89
CA ALA A 209 -5.48 -14.83 8.50
C ALA A 209 -4.35 -13.80 8.59
N VAL A 210 -4.18 -12.93 7.59
CA VAL A 210 -3.24 -11.81 7.65
C VAL A 210 -3.59 -10.88 8.80
N LEU A 211 -4.86 -10.46 8.90
CA LEU A 211 -5.33 -9.55 9.95
C LEU A 211 -5.16 -10.16 11.35
N GLU A 212 -5.49 -11.43 11.53
CA GLU A 212 -5.37 -12.14 12.81
C GLU A 212 -3.90 -12.31 13.23
N ARG A 213 -3.00 -12.58 12.28
CA ARG A 213 -1.56 -12.60 12.54
C ARG A 213 -1.06 -11.24 13.02
N MET A 214 -1.51 -10.14 12.41
CA MET A 214 -1.14 -8.78 12.83
C MET A 214 -1.65 -8.48 14.24
N VAL A 215 -2.90 -8.83 14.54
CA VAL A 215 -3.48 -8.69 15.89
C VAL A 215 -2.71 -9.49 16.92
N SER A 216 -2.39 -10.75 16.60
CA SER A 216 -1.61 -11.63 17.47
C SER A 216 -0.22 -11.05 17.74
N HIS A 217 0.43 -10.50 16.71
CA HIS A 217 1.72 -9.83 16.85
C HIS A 217 1.62 -8.63 17.81
N ALA A 218 0.66 -7.73 17.59
CA ALA A 218 0.49 -6.54 18.43
C ALA A 218 0.27 -6.88 19.91
N ARG A 219 -0.46 -7.96 20.21
CA ARG A 219 -0.72 -8.42 21.58
C ARG A 219 0.50 -8.98 22.32
N HIS A 220 1.48 -9.51 21.59
CA HIS A 220 2.65 -10.16 22.17
C HIS A 220 3.95 -9.36 21.97
N ALA A 221 3.87 -8.24 21.24
CA ALA A 221 5.01 -7.36 21.02
C ALA A 221 5.54 -6.79 22.35
N PRO A 222 6.86 -6.54 22.48
CA PRO A 222 7.38 -5.77 23.59
C PRO A 222 6.97 -4.30 23.47
N SER A 223 6.91 -3.60 24.61
CA SER A 223 6.65 -2.16 24.64
C SER A 223 7.85 -1.36 24.12
N GLY A 224 7.56 -0.28 23.40
CA GLY A 224 8.54 0.64 22.81
C GLY A 224 8.09 1.06 21.40
N ASP A 225 8.93 1.83 20.72
CA ASP A 225 8.66 2.36 19.39
C ASP A 225 9.66 1.87 18.35
N GLY A 226 9.20 1.74 17.10
CA GLY A 226 10.03 1.46 15.94
C GLY A 226 9.73 2.37 14.74
N THR A 227 8.99 3.47 14.94
CA THR A 227 8.40 4.28 13.86
C THR A 227 9.46 4.90 12.95
N LEU A 228 10.51 5.50 13.51
CA LEU A 228 11.57 6.12 12.71
C LEU A 228 12.34 5.07 11.89
N SER A 229 12.74 3.96 12.53
CA SER A 229 13.44 2.86 11.86
C SER A 229 12.60 2.21 10.76
N ALA A 230 11.30 1.99 11.03
CA ALA A 230 10.36 1.46 10.05
C ALA A 230 10.18 2.41 8.86
N THR A 231 10.11 3.72 9.12
CA THR A 231 10.00 4.73 8.07
C THR A 231 11.22 4.74 7.16
N GLU A 232 12.43 4.81 7.76
CA GLU A 232 13.67 4.80 6.99
C GLU A 232 13.80 3.51 6.16
N TRP A 233 13.49 2.37 6.77
CA TRP A 233 13.53 1.09 6.09
C TRP A 233 12.51 1.02 4.94
N ALA A 234 11.27 1.43 5.16
CA ALA A 234 10.20 1.38 4.16
C ALA A 234 10.51 2.25 2.93
N VAL A 235 11.02 3.47 3.14
CA VAL A 235 11.43 4.38 2.04
C VAL A 235 12.54 3.76 1.20
N LYS A 236 13.50 3.05 1.82
CA LYS A 236 14.57 2.34 1.10
C LYS A 236 14.05 1.06 0.43
N GLU A 237 13.17 0.32 1.09
CA GLU A 237 12.69 -0.99 0.64
C GLU A 237 11.82 -0.87 -0.62
N VAL A 238 10.90 0.09 -0.65
CA VAL A 238 9.99 0.26 -1.80
C VAL A 238 10.75 0.49 -3.10
N ARG A 239 11.92 1.13 -3.03
CA ARG A 239 12.80 1.49 -4.15
C ARG A 239 13.66 0.33 -4.66
N LYS A 240 13.78 -0.77 -3.91
CA LYS A 240 14.53 -1.96 -4.37
C LYS A 240 13.86 -2.63 -5.57
N ARG A 241 12.58 -2.37 -5.81
CA ARG A 241 11.83 -2.87 -6.96
C ARG A 241 11.66 -1.79 -8.00
N GLU A 242 11.68 -2.19 -9.27
CA GLU A 242 11.35 -1.26 -10.34
C GLU A 242 9.86 -0.95 -10.34
N GLY A 243 9.49 0.31 -10.40
CA GLY A 243 8.11 0.79 -10.47
C GLY A 243 8.09 2.17 -11.10
N ASP A 244 6.96 2.54 -11.68
CA ASP A 244 6.80 3.87 -12.26
C ASP A 244 6.65 4.92 -11.16
N GLU A 245 5.99 4.53 -10.06
CA GLU A 245 5.81 5.37 -8.87
C GLU A 245 5.93 4.54 -7.60
N TYR A 246 6.30 5.24 -6.52
CA TYR A 246 6.61 4.66 -5.22
C TYR A 246 5.80 5.36 -4.14
N PHE A 247 5.12 4.58 -3.31
CA PHE A 247 4.31 5.05 -2.20
C PHE A 247 4.71 4.34 -0.93
N VAL A 248 4.87 5.11 0.15
CA VAL A 248 5.08 4.58 1.49
C VAL A 248 4.03 5.16 2.41
N PHE A 249 3.33 4.31 3.14
CA PHE A 249 2.39 4.71 4.17
C PHE A 249 2.86 4.15 5.51
N VAL A 250 3.19 5.01 6.46
CA VAL A 250 3.55 4.61 7.82
C VAL A 250 2.40 4.95 8.74
N ILE A 251 1.77 3.92 9.32
CA ILE A 251 0.62 4.06 10.23
C ILE A 251 1.11 3.88 11.66
N SER A 252 0.93 4.90 12.51
CA SER A 252 1.35 4.91 13.91
C SER A 252 0.18 5.25 14.84
N ASP A 253 0.27 4.79 16.08
CA ASP A 253 -0.70 5.06 17.15
C ASP A 253 -0.57 6.45 17.82
N CYS A 254 0.36 7.28 17.34
CA CYS A 254 0.63 8.64 17.80
C CYS A 254 1.23 8.78 19.21
N GLU A 255 1.77 7.73 19.83
CA GLU A 255 2.47 7.84 21.13
C GLU A 255 3.86 8.52 21.00
N LEU A 256 3.97 9.56 20.17
CA LEU A 256 5.22 10.23 19.80
C LEU A 256 5.94 10.83 21.01
N ASN A 257 5.23 11.53 21.88
CA ASN A 257 5.81 12.18 23.07
C ASN A 257 6.37 11.15 24.06
N ARG A 258 5.73 9.98 24.16
CA ARG A 258 6.15 8.92 25.08
C ARG A 258 7.48 8.30 24.64
N HIS A 259 7.72 8.31 23.34
CA HIS A 259 8.86 7.67 22.71
C HIS A 259 9.89 8.67 22.18
N ASP A 260 9.77 9.94 22.56
CA ASP A 260 10.67 11.04 22.16
C ASP A 260 10.82 11.16 20.63
N ILE A 261 9.74 10.89 19.90
CA ILE A 261 9.72 10.97 18.44
C ILE A 261 9.41 12.40 18.04
N SER A 262 10.42 13.07 17.47
CA SER A 262 10.29 14.40 16.90
C SER A 262 9.61 14.34 15.52
N PRO A 263 8.43 14.98 15.33
CA PRO A 263 7.79 15.01 14.01
C PRO A 263 8.69 15.61 12.91
N PRO A 264 9.48 16.70 13.16
CA PRO A 264 10.47 17.16 12.18
C PRO A 264 11.54 16.13 11.80
N GLU A 265 11.94 15.24 12.72
CA GLU A 265 12.87 14.15 12.40
C GLU A 265 12.19 13.07 11.55
N TRP A 266 10.96 12.73 11.90
CA TRP A 266 10.15 11.83 11.09
C TRP A 266 9.95 12.38 9.67
N ASN A 267 9.68 13.67 9.52
CA ASN A 267 9.56 14.33 8.22
C ASN A 267 10.82 14.17 7.36
N LYS A 268 12.01 14.32 7.95
CA LYS A 268 13.27 14.12 7.23
C LYS A 268 13.39 12.72 6.66
N LEU A 269 12.90 11.70 7.38
CA LEU A 269 12.92 10.31 6.91
C LEU A 269 11.90 10.05 5.81
N LEU A 270 10.68 10.59 5.96
CA LEU A 270 9.67 10.52 4.90
C LEU A 270 10.19 11.16 3.61
N MET A 271 10.84 12.31 3.72
CA MET A 271 11.34 13.09 2.57
C MET A 271 12.76 12.68 2.12
N ALA A 272 13.29 11.56 2.63
CA ALA A 272 14.67 11.17 2.37
C ALA A 272 14.95 10.79 0.91
N ASP A 273 13.94 10.25 0.20
CA ASP A 273 14.01 9.97 -1.24
C ASP A 273 12.93 10.77 -1.98
N PRO A 274 13.30 11.74 -2.84
CA PRO A 274 12.35 12.57 -3.57
C PRO A 274 11.53 11.81 -4.63
N GLN A 275 11.90 10.57 -4.96
CA GLN A 275 11.13 9.70 -5.86
C GLN A 275 10.06 8.88 -5.13
N VAL A 276 10.02 8.94 -3.79
CA VAL A 276 9.06 8.22 -2.97
C VAL A 276 8.02 9.18 -2.42
N ASN A 277 6.75 8.92 -2.74
CA ASN A 277 5.62 9.58 -2.10
C ASN A 277 5.38 8.93 -0.73
N ALA A 278 6.06 9.43 0.30
CA ALA A 278 5.94 8.92 1.66
C ALA A 278 4.93 9.71 2.51
N TYR A 279 4.12 9.00 3.30
CA TYR A 279 3.06 9.57 4.12
C TYR A 279 3.10 8.97 5.52
N ALA A 280 2.93 9.81 6.53
CA ALA A 280 2.70 9.39 7.91
C ALA A 280 1.23 9.59 8.26
N ILE A 281 0.60 8.53 8.79
CA ILE A 281 -0.78 8.54 9.24
C ILE A 281 -0.80 8.17 10.71
N ILE A 282 -1.25 9.08 11.56
CA ILE A 282 -1.42 8.83 12.98
C ILE A 282 -2.88 8.47 13.29
N ILE A 283 -3.10 7.49 14.16
CA ILE A 283 -4.41 7.21 14.76
C ILE A 283 -4.39 7.83 16.15
N SER A 284 -5.03 8.99 16.32
CA SER A 284 -5.00 9.73 17.58
C SER A 284 -6.38 10.26 17.94
N MET A 285 -6.70 10.24 19.24
CA MET A 285 -7.87 10.94 19.80
C MET A 285 -7.53 12.32 20.36
N SER A 286 -6.24 12.68 20.43
CA SER A 286 -5.77 13.93 21.01
C SER A 286 -5.58 15.00 19.95
N SER A 287 -6.39 16.07 20.02
CA SER A 287 -6.27 17.21 19.10
C SER A 287 -4.94 17.96 19.27
N ALA A 288 -4.38 18.01 20.48
CA ALA A 288 -3.09 18.66 20.75
C ALA A 288 -1.92 17.87 20.13
N GLU A 289 -1.89 16.55 20.31
CA GLU A 289 -0.86 15.68 19.70
C GLU A 289 -0.99 15.67 18.18
N THR A 290 -2.23 15.59 17.68
CA THR A 290 -2.52 15.71 16.25
C THR A 290 -1.94 17.00 15.68
N LYS A 291 -2.17 18.14 16.35
CA LYS A 291 -1.64 19.42 15.90
C LYS A 291 -0.11 19.45 15.92
N MET A 292 0.52 19.01 17.01
CA MET A 292 1.98 18.96 17.11
C MET A 292 2.60 18.09 16.02
N PHE A 293 2.00 16.94 15.73
CA PHE A 293 2.42 16.07 14.63
C PHE A 293 2.29 16.79 13.28
N LEU A 294 1.11 17.32 12.95
CA LEU A 294 0.86 17.97 11.67
C LEU A 294 1.71 19.23 11.45
N ASP A 295 2.04 19.97 12.51
CA ASP A 295 2.90 21.16 12.43
C ASP A 295 4.36 20.80 12.10
N GLY A 296 4.80 19.56 12.36
CA GLY A 296 6.17 19.10 12.09
C GLY A 296 6.34 18.20 10.87
N ILE A 297 5.26 17.87 10.16
CA ILE A 297 5.29 17.12 8.89
C ILE A 297 4.93 18.06 7.74
N ASP A 298 5.56 17.87 6.58
CA ASP A 298 5.26 18.66 5.39
C ASP A 298 3.80 18.50 4.94
N LYS A 299 3.23 19.59 4.42
CA LYS A 299 1.82 19.61 4.00
C LYS A 299 1.56 18.57 2.91
N GLY A 300 0.53 17.75 3.12
CA GLY A 300 0.18 16.65 2.21
C GLY A 300 0.87 15.33 2.53
N HIS A 301 1.82 15.31 3.47
CA HIS A 301 2.54 14.10 3.89
C HIS A 301 2.13 13.58 5.27
N GLY A 302 1.50 14.41 6.11
CA GLY A 302 0.97 14.03 7.41
C GLY A 302 -0.56 13.99 7.42
N PHE A 303 -1.14 12.92 7.96
CA PHE A 303 -2.58 12.78 8.17
C PHE A 303 -2.89 12.27 9.58
N ALA A 304 -4.04 12.66 10.11
CA ALA A 304 -4.54 12.16 11.37
C ALA A 304 -5.91 11.53 11.20
N CYS A 305 -6.09 10.36 11.78
CA CYS A 305 -7.32 9.60 11.84
C CYS A 305 -7.89 9.71 13.26
N GLN A 306 -8.90 10.56 13.42
CA GLN A 306 -9.63 10.78 14.66
C GLN A 306 -10.91 9.95 14.70
N GLU A 307 -11.58 9.78 13.55
CA GLU A 307 -12.81 8.98 13.42
C GLU A 307 -12.58 7.62 12.74
N ARG A 308 -13.50 6.67 12.94
CA ARG A 308 -13.32 5.28 12.48
C ARG A 308 -13.21 5.14 10.96
N ASP A 309 -13.93 5.95 10.19
CA ASP A 309 -14.00 5.84 8.72
C ASP A 309 -12.91 6.66 7.99
N GLU A 310 -12.07 7.38 8.75
CA GLU A 310 -11.11 8.32 8.18
C GLU A 310 -9.88 7.64 7.59
N LEU A 311 -9.41 6.52 8.15
CA LEU A 311 -8.16 5.90 7.67
C LEU A 311 -8.28 5.41 6.22
N ALA A 312 -9.36 4.70 5.88
CA ALA A 312 -9.67 4.31 4.50
C ALA A 312 -9.92 5.55 3.60
N GLY A 313 -10.55 6.60 4.16
CA GLY A 313 -10.75 7.87 3.48
C GLY A 313 -9.44 8.59 3.12
N ILE A 314 -8.44 8.55 3.99
CA ILE A 314 -7.10 9.12 3.79
C ILE A 314 -6.40 8.40 2.64
N PHE A 315 -6.37 7.07 2.63
CA PHE A 315 -5.80 6.30 1.51
C PHE A 315 -6.45 6.71 0.19
N LYS A 316 -7.79 6.71 0.13
CA LYS A 316 -8.54 7.13 -1.06
C LYS A 316 -8.14 8.54 -1.51
N LYS A 317 -8.07 9.50 -0.58
CA LYS A 317 -7.71 10.89 -0.86
C LYS A 317 -6.30 10.99 -1.46
N VAL A 318 -5.32 10.33 -0.85
CA VAL A 318 -3.93 10.33 -1.32
C VAL A 318 -3.83 9.74 -2.74
N PHE A 319 -4.48 8.60 -2.97
CA PHE A 319 -4.50 8.01 -4.31
C PHE A 319 -5.22 8.89 -5.32
N GLN A 320 -6.33 9.51 -4.94
CA GLN A 320 -7.06 10.43 -5.82
C GLN A 320 -6.21 11.63 -6.23
N GLU A 321 -5.55 12.29 -5.27
CA GLU A 321 -4.68 13.43 -5.53
C GLU A 321 -3.50 13.05 -6.44
N THR A 322 -3.01 11.82 -6.33
CA THR A 322 -1.92 11.35 -7.18
C THR A 322 -2.39 11.01 -8.59
N LEU A 323 -3.49 10.27 -8.73
CA LEU A 323 -4.08 9.96 -10.04
C LEU A 323 -4.60 11.21 -10.77
N ASP A 324 -4.93 12.28 -10.03
CA ASP A 324 -5.31 13.56 -10.61
C ASP A 324 -4.10 14.38 -11.11
N LYS A 325 -2.90 14.19 -10.55
CA LYS A 325 -1.66 14.80 -11.06
C LYS A 325 -1.23 14.21 -12.40
N ASP A 326 -1.67 12.99 -12.71
CA ASP A 326 -1.46 12.32 -14.00
C ASP A 326 -2.36 12.88 -15.12
N LYS A 327 -3.19 13.91 -14.84
CA LYS A 327 -3.98 14.63 -15.86
C LYS A 327 -3.09 15.62 -16.65
N PRO A 328 -3.09 15.57 -17.99
CA PRO A 328 -2.28 16.44 -18.84
C PRO A 328 -2.69 17.91 -18.79
#